data_AF-A0A9W4W8Q5-F1
#
_entry.id   AF-A0A9W4W8Q5-F1
#
_cell.length_a   1.000
_cell.length_b   1.000
_cell.length_c   1.000
_cell.angle_alpha   90.00
_cell.angle_beta   90.00
_cell.angle_gamma   90.00
#
_symmetry.space_group_name_H-M   'P 1'
#
loop_
_entity.id
_entity.type
_entity.pdbx_description
1 polymer ?
#
loop_
_entity_poly.entity_id
_entity_poly.type
_entity_poly.pdbx_seq_one_letter_code
_entity_poly.pdbx_strand_id
1 'polypeptide(L)'
;MDRHLQSIPKDLVFTALEAFWRKFPELRVIHPSSFMQDYGSNCSRESKALLATVLAMTKTQNPDSDRLRTQILYPSERYAVYASEILAACILQSPDVKVIQALLILTLFEWGTRDFHKAWMHCGIAIRMMQLLHSSRVAPFPLEIPHRTEPNDLTMAIETRTFWACFVMDCMVSSGTYNPRVLPKQEMAKLNVPRPPTSTEFALGSGSVVQSEDNDSILTPGGSKTSVYLDLDNSFGVMADGFDIYSDCMAFVFNDGRRAPGMCLPENCPWVPTSPVASWRRRLSEWRAKQHHRLHYPENSVVAHATLGYGESFVYLNLLYYQREYFPFLPALEDPPKGPIDPPLLEDEAPPGYWDESAREFFGAAQHLGSILQEASDCGVAVMTPFAGFCAFSSCFVNLYGFTFPRITLGYAPRAEELMNTGIEYLKSFSEVWDLGDGWVCNGLGNSKGDPNTNVPQLKTIQSGSLMYKRVISNNHRYRGLSRFNFNVLHQSVHEFRVVDRSAQHLEEINNAERNSMGTAEGDNSSDKEQQNPPAFSAQALIDPDGNIDDQGLWPNWWSMLEEVNAAEIFTLT
;
A
#
# COMPACT_ATOMS: atom_id res chain seq x y z
N MET A 1 20.96 -26.30 3.53
CA MET A 1 20.00 -25.51 4.32
C MET A 1 19.08 -26.41 5.15
N ASP A 2 18.58 -27.52 4.59
CA ASP A 2 17.68 -28.44 5.31
C ASP A 2 18.13 -28.86 6.71
N ARG A 3 19.37 -29.33 6.88
CA ARG A 3 19.92 -29.72 8.18
C ARG A 3 19.92 -28.55 9.17
N HIS A 4 20.20 -27.35 8.68
CA HIS A 4 20.17 -26.14 9.50
C HIS A 4 18.77 -25.88 10.03
N LEU A 5 17.76 -25.81 9.15
CA LEU A 5 16.36 -25.56 9.53
C LEU A 5 15.79 -26.62 10.49
N GLN A 6 16.22 -27.88 10.37
CA GLN A 6 15.84 -28.96 11.29
C GLN A 6 16.57 -28.92 12.63
N SER A 7 17.75 -28.29 12.69
CA SER A 7 18.53 -28.15 13.92
C SER A 7 18.10 -26.96 14.78
N ILE A 8 17.22 -26.08 14.27
CA ILE A 8 16.75 -24.92 15.02
C ILE A 8 15.90 -25.39 16.21
N PRO A 9 16.18 -24.92 17.44
CA PRO A 9 15.36 -25.26 18.60
C PRO A 9 13.90 -24.84 18.43
N LYS A 10 12.96 -25.67 18.92
CA LYS A 10 11.51 -25.42 18.82
C LYS A 10 11.09 -24.09 19.43
N ASP A 11 11.70 -23.70 20.55
CA ASP A 11 11.45 -22.41 21.22
C ASP A 11 11.88 -21.23 20.35
N LEU A 12 12.97 -21.36 19.59
CA LEU A 12 13.40 -20.31 18.66
C LEU A 12 12.48 -20.20 17.44
N VAL A 13 12.00 -21.33 16.92
CA VAL A 13 11.00 -21.33 15.83
C VAL A 13 9.71 -20.63 16.29
N PHE A 14 9.22 -20.95 17.49
CA PHE A 14 8.05 -20.29 18.05
C PHE A 14 8.27 -18.78 18.23
N THR A 15 9.42 -18.38 18.76
CA THR A 15 9.80 -16.96 18.92
C THR A 15 9.81 -16.23 17.57
N ALA A 16 10.30 -16.87 16.51
CA ALA A 16 10.32 -16.29 15.16
C ALA A 16 8.90 -16.15 14.58
N LEU A 17 8.05 -17.17 14.75
CA LEU A 17 6.65 -17.13 14.33
C LEU A 17 5.87 -16.02 15.04
N GLU A 18 6.06 -15.87 16.35
CA GLU A 18 5.43 -14.81 17.14
C GLU A 18 5.91 -13.42 16.71
N ALA A 19 7.23 -13.25 16.53
CA ALA A 19 7.80 -12.00 16.05
C ALA A 19 7.25 -11.62 14.66
N PHE A 20 7.19 -12.58 13.74
CA PHE A 20 6.60 -12.40 12.42
C PHE A 20 5.11 -12.03 12.51
N TRP A 21 4.34 -12.76 13.32
CA TRP A 21 2.91 -12.50 13.51
C TRP A 21 2.63 -11.09 14.03
N ARG A 22 3.45 -10.61 14.98
CA ARG A 22 3.32 -9.27 15.52
C ARG A 22 3.72 -8.19 14.51
N LYS A 23 4.88 -8.34 13.87
CA LYS A 23 5.50 -7.31 13.01
C LYS A 23 4.90 -7.19 11.61
N PHE A 24 4.16 -8.19 11.13
CA PHE A 24 3.53 -8.18 9.80
C PHE A 24 2.01 -8.43 9.90
N PRO A 25 1.22 -7.46 10.39
CA PRO A 25 -0.24 -7.59 10.53
C PRO A 25 -0.97 -8.05 9.26
N GLU A 26 -0.48 -7.65 8.08
CA GLU A 26 -1.00 -7.98 6.75
C GLU A 26 -0.78 -9.45 6.34
N LEU A 27 0.20 -10.13 6.94
CA LEU A 27 0.60 -11.51 6.61
C LEU A 27 0.47 -12.46 7.80
N ARG A 28 -0.51 -12.22 8.68
CA ARG A 28 -0.89 -13.13 9.78
C ARG A 28 -1.59 -14.40 9.28
N VAL A 29 -0.89 -15.17 8.46
CA VAL A 29 -1.41 -16.36 7.75
C VAL A 29 -1.01 -17.67 8.40
N ILE A 30 0.10 -17.70 9.16
CA ILE A 30 0.62 -18.93 9.74
C ILE A 30 -0.05 -19.21 11.08
N HIS A 31 -0.80 -20.30 11.19
CA HIS A 31 -1.34 -20.76 12.46
C HIS A 31 -0.23 -21.40 13.32
N PRO A 32 0.24 -20.75 14.42
CA PRO A 32 1.47 -21.18 15.10
C PRO A 32 1.36 -22.59 15.69
N SER A 33 0.22 -22.92 16.30
CA SER A 33 0.02 -24.23 16.93
C SER A 33 0.06 -25.37 15.93
N SER A 34 -0.54 -25.18 14.74
CA SER A 34 -0.53 -26.17 13.66
C SER A 34 0.88 -26.35 13.10
N PHE A 35 1.57 -25.24 12.82
CA PHE A 35 2.94 -25.27 12.33
C PHE A 35 3.90 -25.99 13.29
N MET A 36 3.77 -25.74 14.60
CA MET A 36 4.63 -26.34 15.61
C MET A 36 4.39 -27.84 15.84
N GLN A 37 3.18 -28.33 15.54
CA GLN A 37 2.86 -29.77 15.55
C GLN A 37 3.55 -30.48 14.37
N ASP A 38 3.53 -29.87 13.19
CA ASP A 38 4.19 -30.38 11.99
C ASP A 38 5.73 -30.27 12.06
N TYR A 39 6.27 -29.35 12.87
CA TYR A 39 7.69 -29.10 12.97
C TYR A 39 8.45 -30.21 13.75
N GLY A 40 9.40 -30.85 13.07
CA GLY A 40 10.25 -31.90 13.62
C GLY A 40 10.96 -32.75 12.55
N SER A 41 11.19 -34.02 12.85
CA SER A 41 11.94 -34.96 11.99
C SER A 41 11.28 -35.24 10.63
N ASN A 42 9.96 -35.07 10.51
CA ASN A 42 9.20 -35.28 9.27
C ASN A 42 8.76 -33.96 8.60
N CYS A 43 9.43 -32.83 8.90
CA CYS A 43 9.09 -31.53 8.32
C CYS A 43 9.19 -31.56 6.78
N SER A 44 8.08 -31.30 6.10
CA SER A 44 7.98 -31.31 4.64
C SER A 44 8.84 -30.21 4.00
N ARG A 45 9.14 -30.32 2.70
CA ARG A 45 9.90 -29.28 2.00
C ARG A 45 9.15 -27.94 1.98
N GLU A 46 7.83 -27.97 1.88
CA GLU A 46 6.93 -26.82 1.88
C GLU A 46 6.96 -26.13 3.25
N SER A 47 6.92 -26.91 4.34
CA SER A 47 7.02 -26.39 5.71
C SER A 47 8.39 -25.76 5.98
N LYS A 48 9.47 -26.31 5.42
CA LYS A 48 10.81 -25.72 5.48
C LYS A 48 10.92 -24.43 4.67
N ALA A 49 10.31 -24.37 3.49
CA ALA A 49 10.27 -23.15 2.68
C ALA A 49 9.53 -22.04 3.43
N LEU A 50 8.37 -22.35 4.02
CA LEU A 50 7.61 -21.42 4.85
C LEU A 50 8.40 -20.93 6.07
N LEU A 51 9.11 -21.83 6.78
CA LEU A 51 9.99 -21.41 7.87
C LEU A 51 11.12 -20.51 7.38
N ALA A 52 11.72 -20.84 6.24
CA ALA A 52 12.81 -20.03 5.68
C ALA A 52 12.34 -18.61 5.35
N THR A 53 11.15 -18.44 4.76
CA THR A 53 10.62 -17.09 4.49
C THR A 53 10.32 -16.32 5.78
N VAL A 54 9.74 -16.96 6.80
CA VAL A 54 9.57 -16.35 8.14
C VAL A 54 10.90 -15.89 8.73
N LEU A 55 11.94 -16.73 8.66
CA LEU A 55 13.28 -16.38 9.18
C LEU A 55 13.93 -15.26 8.38
N ALA A 56 13.71 -15.22 7.05
CA ALA A 56 14.16 -14.11 6.21
C ALA A 56 13.57 -12.78 6.67
N MET A 57 12.26 -12.75 6.98
CA MET A 57 11.56 -11.54 7.45
C MET A 57 11.89 -11.18 8.91
N THR A 58 12.03 -12.17 9.79
CA THR A 58 12.23 -11.93 11.22
C THR A 58 13.58 -11.26 11.49
N LYS A 59 14.59 -11.56 10.68
CA LYS A 59 15.94 -11.02 10.85
C LYS A 59 16.10 -9.60 10.30
N THR A 60 15.32 -9.19 9.30
CA THR A 60 15.37 -7.79 8.81
C THR A 60 14.89 -6.82 9.89
N GLN A 61 13.96 -7.23 10.75
CA GLN A 61 13.30 -6.39 11.76
C GLN A 61 14.09 -6.18 13.07
N ASN A 62 15.39 -6.51 13.13
CA ASN A 62 16.22 -6.43 14.35
C ASN A 62 15.51 -6.98 15.60
N PRO A 63 15.25 -8.30 15.68
CA PRO A 63 14.32 -8.87 16.65
C PRO A 63 14.62 -8.45 18.08
N ASP A 64 13.59 -8.04 18.83
CA ASP A 64 13.69 -7.59 20.23
C ASP A 64 14.29 -8.66 21.17
N SER A 65 14.23 -9.93 20.75
CA SER A 65 14.80 -11.03 21.50
C SER A 65 16.31 -11.14 21.25
N ASP A 66 17.11 -10.82 22.27
CA ASP A 66 18.56 -11.05 22.29
C ASP A 66 18.93 -12.49 21.87
N ARG A 67 18.04 -13.46 22.09
CA ARG A 67 18.24 -14.86 21.67
C ARG A 67 18.26 -15.04 20.15
N LEU A 68 17.43 -14.30 19.40
CA LEU A 68 17.44 -14.34 17.93
C LEU A 68 18.68 -13.62 17.37
N ARG A 69 19.17 -12.59 18.07
CA ARG A 69 20.41 -11.87 17.71
C ARG A 69 21.69 -12.64 18.01
N THR A 70 21.70 -13.44 19.08
CA THR A 70 22.91 -14.14 19.58
C THR A 70 23.14 -15.55 19.01
N GLN A 71 22.20 -16.10 18.22
CA GLN A 71 22.26 -17.49 17.74
C GLN A 71 22.49 -17.66 16.23
N ILE A 72 22.71 -18.92 15.83
CA ILE A 72 23.22 -19.53 14.57
C ILE A 72 22.37 -19.20 13.30
N LEU A 73 21.57 -18.13 13.28
CA LEU A 73 20.75 -17.79 12.12
C LEU A 73 21.59 -17.18 10.98
N TYR A 74 21.39 -17.68 9.77
CA TYR A 74 22.03 -17.16 8.56
C TYR A 74 21.50 -15.78 8.17
N PRO A 75 22.19 -15.05 7.26
CA PRO A 75 21.64 -13.83 6.66
C PRO A 75 20.29 -14.08 5.97
N SER A 76 19.42 -13.07 5.94
CA SER A 76 18.06 -13.17 5.43
C SER A 76 18.01 -13.63 3.98
N GLU A 77 18.94 -13.15 3.15
CA GLU A 77 19.07 -13.47 1.74
C GLU A 77 19.30 -14.97 1.53
N ARG A 78 20.04 -15.60 2.44
CA ARG A 78 20.33 -17.03 2.36
C ARG A 78 19.07 -17.87 2.56
N TYR A 79 18.16 -17.42 3.42
CA TYR A 79 16.87 -18.08 3.62
C TYR A 79 15.93 -17.80 2.44
N ALA A 80 15.89 -16.56 1.94
CA ALA A 80 15.06 -16.18 0.79
C ALA A 80 15.45 -16.97 -0.48
N VAL A 81 16.75 -17.10 -0.77
CA VAL A 81 17.24 -17.91 -1.91
C VAL A 81 16.81 -19.37 -1.78
N TYR A 82 17.02 -19.98 -0.60
CA TYR A 82 16.60 -21.36 -0.37
C TYR A 82 15.07 -21.53 -0.52
N ALA A 83 14.28 -20.62 0.03
CA ALA A 83 12.83 -20.66 -0.11
C ALA A 83 12.43 -20.57 -1.59
N SER A 84 12.99 -19.61 -2.34
CA SER A 84 12.74 -19.44 -3.77
C SER A 84 13.03 -20.72 -4.58
N GLU A 85 14.14 -21.40 -4.32
CA GLU A 85 14.49 -22.68 -4.98
C GLU A 85 13.45 -23.78 -4.71
N ILE A 86 13.02 -23.94 -3.45
CA ILE A 86 12.00 -24.94 -3.10
C ILE A 86 10.65 -24.56 -3.71
N LEU A 87 10.26 -23.29 -3.65
CA LEU A 87 8.99 -22.81 -4.18
C LEU A 87 8.93 -23.00 -5.69
N ALA A 88 10.00 -22.72 -6.44
CA ALA A 88 10.08 -22.96 -7.88
C ALA A 88 9.79 -24.42 -8.26
N ALA A 89 10.19 -25.38 -7.42
CA ALA A 89 9.86 -26.80 -7.62
C ALA A 89 8.42 -27.17 -7.22
N CYS A 90 7.71 -26.30 -6.51
CA CYS A 90 6.35 -26.52 -6.00
C CYS A 90 5.26 -25.79 -6.81
N ILE A 91 5.56 -24.68 -7.50
CA ILE A 91 4.54 -23.82 -8.14
C ILE A 91 3.69 -24.52 -9.21
N LEU A 92 4.18 -25.61 -9.83
CA LEU A 92 3.44 -26.40 -10.82
C LEU A 92 2.88 -27.72 -10.24
N GLN A 93 3.00 -27.94 -8.94
CA GLN A 93 2.47 -29.12 -8.26
C GLN A 93 1.05 -28.85 -7.75
N SER A 94 0.39 -29.86 -7.16
CA SER A 94 -0.91 -29.66 -6.51
C SER A 94 -0.83 -28.54 -5.45
N PRO A 95 -1.84 -27.67 -5.36
CA PRO A 95 -1.76 -26.47 -4.52
C PRO A 95 -1.68 -26.85 -3.04
N ASP A 96 -0.67 -26.30 -2.34
CA ASP A 96 -0.49 -26.44 -0.90
C ASP A 96 -0.50 -25.05 -0.25
N VAL A 97 -1.31 -24.89 0.80
CA VAL A 97 -1.47 -23.61 1.51
C VAL A 97 -0.14 -23.09 2.06
N LYS A 98 0.78 -23.96 2.49
CA LYS A 98 2.11 -23.57 2.99
C LYS A 98 2.97 -22.97 1.87
N VAL A 99 2.85 -23.47 0.64
CA VAL A 99 3.53 -22.91 -0.55
C VAL A 99 2.96 -21.53 -0.87
N ILE A 100 1.63 -21.37 -0.82
CA ILE A 100 0.96 -20.07 -1.03
C ILE A 100 1.42 -19.06 0.02
N GLN A 101 1.38 -19.44 1.30
CA GLN A 101 1.84 -18.59 2.40
C GLN A 101 3.31 -18.20 2.24
N ALA A 102 4.18 -19.14 1.88
CA ALA A 102 5.59 -18.87 1.67
C ALA A 102 5.82 -17.91 0.49
N LEU A 103 5.08 -18.06 -0.62
CA LEU A 103 5.13 -17.13 -1.75
C LEU A 103 4.70 -15.72 -1.33
N LEU A 104 3.62 -15.56 -0.56
CA LEU A 104 3.18 -14.24 -0.07
C LEU A 104 4.23 -13.55 0.80
N ILE A 105 4.89 -14.30 1.69
CA ILE A 105 5.96 -13.78 2.55
C ILE A 105 7.19 -13.41 1.71
N LEU A 106 7.54 -14.25 0.73
CA LEU A 106 8.65 -13.98 -0.19
C LEU A 106 8.38 -12.74 -1.06
N THR A 107 7.14 -12.55 -1.51
CA THR A 107 6.71 -11.33 -2.22
C THR A 107 7.01 -10.08 -1.39
N LEU A 108 6.66 -10.06 -0.11
CA LEU A 108 6.92 -8.89 0.75
C LEU A 108 8.42 -8.66 0.95
N PHE A 109 9.20 -9.74 1.11
CA PHE A 109 10.66 -9.67 1.20
C PHE A 109 11.27 -9.06 -0.08
N GLU A 110 10.92 -9.59 -1.24
CA GLU A 110 11.43 -9.13 -2.54
C GLU A 110 11.02 -7.70 -2.84
N TRP A 111 9.81 -7.31 -2.45
CA TRP A 111 9.37 -5.92 -2.54
C TRP A 111 10.25 -5.00 -1.69
N GLY A 112 10.50 -5.37 -0.43
CA GLY A 112 11.38 -4.63 0.47
C GLY A 112 12.84 -4.54 -0.02
N THR A 113 13.34 -5.57 -0.72
CA THR A 113 14.68 -5.57 -1.33
C THR A 113 14.72 -4.98 -2.75
N ARG A 114 13.67 -4.26 -3.18
CA ARG A 114 13.55 -3.60 -4.50
C ARG A 114 13.55 -4.53 -5.70
N ASP A 115 13.26 -5.81 -5.50
CA ASP A 115 13.08 -6.78 -6.57
C ASP A 115 11.60 -6.92 -6.97
N PHE A 116 11.03 -5.79 -7.39
CA PHE A 116 9.58 -5.68 -7.59
C PHE A 116 9.03 -6.64 -8.65
N HIS A 117 9.81 -6.92 -9.70
CA HIS A 117 9.36 -7.85 -10.74
C HIS A 117 9.14 -9.27 -10.19
N LYS A 118 10.04 -9.76 -9.31
CA LYS A 118 9.85 -11.04 -8.64
C LYS A 118 8.69 -10.99 -7.65
N ALA A 119 8.60 -9.90 -6.88
CA ALA A 119 7.52 -9.73 -5.92
C ALA A 119 6.14 -9.84 -6.60
N TRP A 120 5.94 -9.14 -7.71
CA TRP A 120 4.72 -9.17 -8.50
C TRP A 120 4.43 -10.56 -9.08
N MET A 121 5.45 -11.23 -9.64
CA MET A 121 5.30 -12.59 -10.18
C MET A 121 4.94 -13.61 -9.10
N HIS A 122 5.65 -13.64 -7.96
CA HIS A 122 5.36 -14.56 -6.86
C HIS A 122 3.98 -14.27 -6.24
N CYS A 123 3.55 -13.01 -6.17
CA CYS A 123 2.22 -12.63 -5.71
C CYS A 123 1.14 -13.21 -6.63
N GLY A 124 1.29 -13.01 -7.95
CA GLY A 124 0.39 -13.56 -8.96
C GLY A 124 0.30 -15.08 -8.91
N ILE A 125 1.44 -15.78 -8.75
CA ILE A 125 1.46 -17.23 -8.60
C ILE A 125 0.71 -17.66 -7.33
N ALA A 126 0.95 -17.01 -6.20
CA ALA A 126 0.26 -17.30 -4.94
C ALA A 126 -1.26 -17.16 -5.09
N ILE A 127 -1.72 -16.07 -5.72
CA ILE A 127 -3.14 -15.81 -5.99
C ILE A 127 -3.74 -16.92 -6.87
N ARG A 128 -3.07 -17.29 -7.97
CA ARG A 128 -3.56 -18.35 -8.87
C ARG A 128 -3.61 -19.71 -8.17
N MET A 129 -2.60 -20.05 -7.37
CA MET A 129 -2.61 -21.28 -6.57
C MET A 129 -3.75 -21.27 -5.54
N MET A 130 -4.03 -20.13 -4.90
CA MET A 130 -5.11 -19.98 -3.93
C MET A 130 -6.50 -20.07 -4.58
N GLN A 131 -6.70 -19.46 -5.75
CA GLN A 131 -7.91 -19.60 -6.55
C GLN A 131 -8.15 -21.07 -6.93
N LEU A 132 -7.10 -21.79 -7.33
CA LEU A 132 -7.18 -23.23 -7.63
C LEU A 132 -7.52 -24.05 -6.37
N LEU A 133 -6.87 -23.76 -5.24
CA LEU A 133 -7.15 -24.44 -3.97
C LEU A 133 -8.61 -24.22 -3.54
N HIS A 134 -9.09 -22.98 -3.53
CA HIS A 134 -10.47 -22.66 -3.12
C HIS A 134 -11.51 -23.26 -4.06
N SER A 135 -11.31 -23.15 -5.39
CA SER A 135 -12.22 -23.74 -6.36
C SER A 135 -12.37 -25.26 -6.18
N SER A 136 -11.29 -25.96 -5.75
CA SER A 136 -11.37 -27.38 -5.39
C SER A 136 -12.24 -27.71 -4.17
N ARG A 137 -12.46 -26.72 -3.29
CA ARG A 137 -13.31 -26.84 -2.10
C ARG A 137 -14.77 -26.59 -2.45
N VAL A 138 -15.04 -25.58 -3.28
CA VAL A 138 -16.40 -25.08 -3.55
C VAL A 138 -17.03 -25.63 -4.82
N ALA A 139 -16.26 -26.29 -5.70
CA ALA A 139 -16.80 -26.86 -6.93
C ALA A 139 -17.96 -27.84 -6.64
N PRO A 140 -19.12 -27.68 -7.31
CA PRO A 140 -20.30 -28.51 -7.07
C PRO A 140 -20.09 -29.96 -7.51
N PHE A 141 -19.12 -30.20 -8.41
CA PHE A 141 -18.74 -31.52 -8.89
C PHE A 141 -17.28 -31.80 -8.52
N PRO A 142 -16.93 -33.04 -8.13
CA PRO A 142 -15.56 -33.40 -7.79
C PRO A 142 -14.60 -33.11 -8.94
N LEU A 143 -13.58 -32.30 -8.69
CA LEU A 143 -12.48 -32.09 -9.61
C LEU A 143 -11.48 -33.24 -9.50
N GLU A 144 -10.88 -33.65 -10.61
CA GLU A 144 -9.78 -34.65 -10.63
C GLU A 144 -8.48 -34.03 -10.07
N ILE A 145 -8.45 -33.76 -8.77
CA ILE A 145 -7.27 -33.26 -8.07
C ILE A 145 -6.68 -34.41 -7.24
N PRO A 146 -5.44 -34.85 -7.51
CA PRO A 146 -4.79 -35.89 -6.73
C PRO A 146 -4.73 -35.52 -5.24
N HIS A 147 -5.03 -36.49 -4.36
CA HIS A 147 -4.84 -36.39 -2.90
C HIS A 147 -5.72 -35.34 -2.19
N ARG A 148 -7.03 -35.34 -2.47
CA ARG A 148 -8.01 -34.54 -1.73
C ARG A 148 -8.07 -35.00 -0.26
N THR A 149 -7.48 -34.22 0.64
CA THR A 149 -7.73 -34.38 2.08
C THR A 149 -9.00 -33.61 2.41
N GLU A 150 -9.96 -34.27 3.08
CA GLU A 150 -11.17 -33.62 3.57
C GLU A 150 -10.78 -32.52 4.56
N PRO A 151 -11.18 -31.26 4.31
CA PRO A 151 -10.79 -30.15 5.15
C PRO A 151 -11.51 -30.25 6.50
N ASN A 152 -10.77 -29.98 7.59
CA ASN A 152 -11.38 -29.72 8.89
C ASN A 152 -11.54 -28.20 9.09
N ASP A 153 -12.24 -27.80 10.15
CA ASP A 153 -12.52 -26.39 10.45
C ASP A 153 -11.26 -25.52 10.52
N LEU A 154 -10.17 -26.08 11.08
CA LEU A 154 -8.88 -25.38 11.17
C LEU A 154 -8.24 -25.18 9.80
N THR A 155 -8.24 -26.21 8.94
CA THR A 155 -7.74 -26.11 7.57
C THR A 155 -8.51 -25.04 6.80
N MET A 156 -9.84 -24.99 6.92
CA MET A 156 -10.67 -23.96 6.29
C MET A 156 -10.34 -22.56 6.81
N ALA A 157 -10.10 -22.39 8.11
CA ALA A 157 -9.71 -21.11 8.70
C ALA A 157 -8.33 -20.64 8.17
N ILE A 158 -7.36 -21.55 8.05
CA ILE A 158 -6.04 -21.29 7.48
C ILE A 158 -6.13 -20.90 6.00
N GLU A 159 -6.88 -21.66 5.20
CA GLU A 159 -7.09 -21.39 3.78
C GLU A 159 -7.80 -20.04 3.58
N THR A 160 -8.88 -19.76 4.34
CA THR A 160 -9.63 -18.49 4.26
C THR A 160 -8.75 -17.30 4.63
N ARG A 161 -8.01 -17.37 5.75
CA ARG A 161 -7.06 -16.32 6.16
C ARG A 161 -5.99 -16.07 5.09
N THR A 162 -5.48 -17.13 4.48
CA THR A 162 -4.48 -17.06 3.41
C THR A 162 -5.05 -16.42 2.16
N PHE A 163 -6.30 -16.72 1.79
CA PHE A 163 -6.99 -16.08 0.66
C PHE A 163 -7.11 -14.57 0.87
N TRP A 164 -7.55 -14.12 2.04
CA TRP A 164 -7.61 -12.69 2.33
C TRP A 164 -6.23 -12.02 2.40
N ALA A 165 -5.18 -12.73 2.78
CA ALA A 165 -3.81 -12.22 2.66
C ALA A 165 -3.36 -12.12 1.19
N CYS A 166 -3.77 -13.04 0.30
CA CYS A 166 -3.58 -12.87 -1.13
C CYS A 166 -4.24 -11.58 -1.64
N PHE A 167 -5.47 -11.29 -1.19
CA PHE A 167 -6.18 -10.06 -1.55
C PHE A 167 -5.43 -8.80 -1.07
N VAL A 168 -5.03 -8.77 0.20
CA VAL A 168 -4.28 -7.63 0.77
C VAL A 168 -2.94 -7.44 0.04
N MET A 169 -2.20 -8.53 -0.23
CA MET A 169 -0.94 -8.46 -0.98
C MET A 169 -1.14 -8.00 -2.43
N ASP A 170 -2.20 -8.43 -3.11
CA ASP A 170 -2.53 -7.94 -4.45
C ASP A 170 -2.82 -6.44 -4.43
N CYS A 171 -3.61 -5.97 -3.46
CA CYS A 171 -3.88 -4.55 -3.27
C CYS A 171 -2.59 -3.76 -3.07
N MET A 172 -1.65 -4.24 -2.25
CA MET A 172 -0.39 -3.52 -1.98
C MET A 172 0.59 -3.54 -3.15
N VAL A 173 0.81 -4.72 -3.76
CA VAL A 173 1.85 -4.89 -4.79
C VAL A 173 1.38 -4.35 -6.15
N SER A 174 0.08 -4.45 -6.46
CA SER A 174 -0.47 -3.86 -7.69
C SER A 174 -0.69 -2.36 -7.55
N SER A 175 -0.89 -1.85 -6.32
CA SER A 175 -0.94 -0.41 -6.06
C SER A 175 0.34 0.28 -6.48
N GLY A 176 0.18 1.33 -7.26
CA GLY A 176 1.28 2.14 -7.71
C GLY A 176 2.09 1.59 -8.85
N THR A 177 1.45 0.75 -9.67
CA THR A 177 2.01 0.26 -10.93
C THR A 177 0.98 0.33 -12.05
N TYR A 178 1.44 0.12 -13.28
CA TYR A 178 0.55 -0.12 -14.43
C TYR A 178 0.05 -1.57 -14.48
N ASN A 179 0.30 -2.37 -13.44
CA ASN A 179 -0.13 -3.76 -13.42
C ASN A 179 -1.53 -3.85 -12.82
N PRO A 180 -2.49 -4.51 -13.50
CA PRO A 180 -3.83 -4.66 -12.98
C PRO A 180 -3.86 -5.62 -11.78
N ARG A 181 -4.82 -5.40 -10.87
CA ARG A 181 -5.16 -6.35 -9.81
C ARG A 181 -5.61 -7.68 -10.42
N VAL A 182 -5.25 -8.78 -9.76
CA VAL A 182 -5.63 -10.14 -10.17
C VAL A 182 -6.85 -10.64 -9.38
N LEU A 183 -7.10 -10.07 -8.20
CA LEU A 183 -8.12 -10.51 -7.27
C LEU A 183 -8.97 -9.34 -6.72
N PRO A 184 -9.92 -8.80 -7.50
CA PRO A 184 -10.90 -7.85 -6.99
C PRO A 184 -11.81 -8.48 -5.93
N LYS A 185 -12.26 -7.68 -4.95
CA LYS A 185 -13.12 -8.15 -3.86
C LYS A 185 -14.47 -8.69 -4.34
N GLN A 186 -15.02 -8.14 -5.41
CA GLN A 186 -16.26 -8.64 -6.04
C GLN A 186 -16.12 -10.06 -6.59
N GLU A 187 -14.96 -10.38 -7.19
CA GLU A 187 -14.69 -11.72 -7.71
C GLU A 187 -14.58 -12.73 -6.56
N MET A 188 -14.00 -12.34 -5.42
CA MET A 188 -14.01 -13.18 -4.21
C MET A 188 -15.42 -13.46 -3.71
N ALA A 189 -16.33 -12.48 -3.77
CA ALA A 189 -17.73 -12.67 -3.41
C ALA A 189 -18.42 -13.68 -4.36
N LYS A 190 -18.19 -13.57 -5.69
CA LYS A 190 -18.69 -14.53 -6.68
C LYS A 190 -18.17 -15.96 -6.45
N LEU A 191 -16.94 -16.09 -5.95
CA LEU A 191 -16.33 -17.37 -5.59
C LEU A 191 -16.80 -17.92 -4.22
N ASN A 192 -17.73 -17.24 -3.54
CA ASN A 192 -18.20 -17.59 -2.20
C ASN A 192 -17.05 -17.72 -1.18
N VAL A 193 -16.05 -16.83 -1.25
CA VAL A 193 -14.99 -16.78 -0.23
C VAL A 193 -15.59 -16.32 1.10
N PRO A 194 -15.46 -17.08 2.20
CA PRO A 194 -15.99 -16.68 3.50
C PRO A 194 -15.33 -15.40 4.02
N ARG A 195 -15.97 -14.73 4.99
CA ARG A 195 -15.36 -13.60 5.69
C ARG A 195 -14.02 -14.00 6.34
N PRO A 196 -13.10 -13.05 6.56
CA PRO A 196 -11.88 -13.34 7.30
C PRO A 196 -12.22 -13.85 8.71
N PRO A 197 -11.55 -14.91 9.20
CA PRO A 197 -11.69 -15.32 10.59
C PRO A 197 -11.12 -14.23 11.51
N THR A 198 -11.74 -14.06 12.67
CA THR A 198 -11.19 -13.18 13.72
C THR A 198 -9.88 -13.76 14.26
N SER A 199 -9.12 -12.97 15.02
CA SER A 199 -7.86 -13.45 15.59
C SER A 199 -8.09 -14.58 16.59
N THR A 200 -9.18 -14.55 17.37
CA THR A 200 -9.58 -15.62 18.28
C THR A 200 -10.09 -16.85 17.54
N GLU A 201 -10.96 -16.70 16.53
CA GLU A 201 -11.43 -17.80 15.68
C GLU A 201 -10.27 -18.50 14.99
N PHE A 202 -9.31 -17.73 14.47
CA PHE A 202 -8.14 -18.27 13.81
C PHE A 202 -7.23 -19.04 14.77
N ALA A 203 -7.05 -18.57 16.01
CA ALA A 203 -6.11 -19.16 16.97
C ALA A 203 -6.70 -20.34 17.77
N LEU A 204 -7.99 -20.30 18.08
CA LEU A 204 -8.66 -21.24 18.99
C LEU A 204 -9.74 -22.09 18.29
N GLY A 205 -10.06 -21.78 17.03
CA GLY A 205 -11.17 -22.35 16.30
C GLY A 205 -12.47 -21.57 16.51
N SER A 206 -13.39 -21.71 15.56
CA SER A 206 -14.75 -21.20 15.70
C SER A 206 -15.43 -21.94 16.83
N GLY A 207 -15.51 -21.34 18.03
CA GLY A 207 -16.29 -21.89 19.12
C GLY A 207 -17.71 -22.18 18.64
N SER A 208 -18.32 -23.28 19.10
CA SER A 208 -19.71 -23.60 18.79
C SER A 208 -20.60 -22.54 19.45
N VAL A 209 -20.76 -21.39 18.79
CA VAL A 209 -21.80 -20.43 19.11
C VAL A 209 -23.07 -21.12 18.65
N VAL A 210 -23.82 -21.67 19.61
CA VAL A 210 -25.20 -22.08 19.41
C VAL A 210 -25.87 -20.97 18.63
N GLN A 211 -26.30 -21.27 17.41
CA GLN A 211 -27.11 -20.37 16.61
C GLN A 211 -28.35 -20.04 17.46
N SER A 212 -28.35 -18.88 18.10
CA SER A 212 -29.60 -18.25 18.46
C SER A 212 -30.18 -17.75 17.14
N GLU A 213 -30.97 -18.62 16.51
CA GLU A 213 -32.04 -18.23 15.59
C GLU A 213 -32.89 -17.17 16.30
N ASP A 214 -32.61 -15.90 16.02
CA ASP A 214 -33.54 -14.77 16.14
C ASP A 214 -32.78 -13.52 15.64
N ASN A 215 -32.63 -13.46 14.32
CA ASN A 215 -32.08 -12.29 13.62
C ASN A 215 -33.23 -11.47 13.03
N ASP A 216 -34.23 -11.16 13.87
CA ASP A 216 -35.28 -10.22 13.53
C ASP A 216 -35.33 -9.07 14.57
N SER A 217 -34.96 -7.90 14.09
CA SER A 217 -35.39 -6.57 14.51
C SER A 217 -35.81 -6.34 15.98
N ILE A 218 -34.90 -5.92 16.87
CA ILE A 218 -35.27 -5.01 17.99
C ILE A 218 -34.20 -3.94 18.24
N LEU A 219 -34.49 -2.74 17.73
CA LEU A 219 -34.02 -1.47 18.29
C LEU A 219 -34.46 -1.38 19.76
N THR A 220 -33.54 -1.36 20.72
CA THR A 220 -33.78 -0.71 22.01
C THR A 220 -32.55 0.08 22.48
N PRO A 221 -32.70 1.33 22.95
CA PRO A 221 -31.60 2.18 23.36
C PRO A 221 -31.24 1.96 24.83
N GLY A 222 -29.95 1.81 25.10
CA GLY A 222 -29.39 1.84 26.46
C GLY A 222 -29.42 0.50 27.19
N GLY A 223 -28.34 -0.28 27.07
CA GLY A 223 -28.16 -1.51 27.84
C GLY A 223 -26.97 -2.32 27.37
N SER A 224 -25.79 -2.01 27.89
CA SER A 224 -24.56 -2.79 27.76
C SER A 224 -24.79 -4.29 28.05
N LYS A 225 -24.51 -5.13 27.05
CA LYS A 225 -24.18 -6.56 27.18
C LYS A 225 -22.86 -6.80 26.42
N THR A 226 -21.71 -6.74 27.10
CA THR A 226 -20.86 -7.90 27.47
C THR A 226 -20.43 -8.72 26.22
N SER A 227 -19.27 -8.54 25.58
CA SER A 227 -17.87 -8.56 26.05
C SER A 227 -17.01 -7.62 25.18
N VAL A 228 -16.25 -6.72 25.80
CA VAL A 228 -15.57 -5.60 25.13
C VAL A 228 -14.15 -5.98 24.64
N TYR A 229 -14.10 -6.95 23.74
CA TYR A 229 -12.92 -7.26 22.89
C TYR A 229 -13.21 -7.01 21.39
N LEU A 230 -14.38 -6.47 21.06
CA LEU A 230 -15.09 -6.71 19.80
C LEU A 230 -14.52 -6.06 18.51
N ASP A 231 -13.40 -5.35 18.57
CA ASP A 231 -12.91 -4.59 17.41
C ASP A 231 -11.47 -4.88 17.00
N LEU A 232 -10.58 -5.13 17.96
CA LEU A 232 -9.22 -5.56 17.64
C LEU A 232 -9.19 -7.01 17.14
N ASP A 233 -10.14 -7.84 17.57
CA ASP A 233 -10.23 -9.23 17.12
C ASP A 233 -10.57 -9.33 15.62
N ASN A 234 -11.36 -8.36 15.13
CA ASN A 234 -11.75 -8.18 13.74
C ASN A 234 -10.73 -7.38 12.92
N SER A 235 -9.62 -6.92 13.52
CA SER A 235 -8.66 -5.98 12.90
C SER A 235 -8.19 -6.38 11.51
N PHE A 236 -8.00 -7.66 11.24
CA PHE A 236 -7.58 -8.15 9.93
C PHE A 236 -8.68 -7.98 8.86
N GLY A 237 -9.94 -8.22 9.20
CA GLY A 237 -11.05 -7.99 8.27
C GLY A 237 -11.29 -6.50 8.00
N VAL A 238 -11.22 -5.68 9.05
CA VAL A 238 -11.29 -4.22 8.92
C VAL A 238 -10.14 -3.70 8.03
N MET A 239 -8.93 -4.25 8.20
CA MET A 239 -7.77 -3.92 7.37
C MET A 239 -7.97 -4.33 5.91
N ALA A 240 -8.48 -5.53 5.63
CA ALA A 240 -8.78 -5.96 4.26
C ALA A 240 -9.79 -5.01 3.58
N ASP A 241 -10.83 -4.59 4.28
CA ASP A 241 -11.79 -3.60 3.76
C ASP A 241 -11.14 -2.24 3.47
N GLY A 242 -10.20 -1.81 4.30
CA GLY A 242 -9.45 -0.57 4.08
C GLY A 242 -8.52 -0.66 2.88
N PHE A 243 -7.89 -1.82 2.64
CA PHE A 243 -7.03 -2.02 1.47
C PHE A 243 -7.79 -1.98 0.14
N ASP A 244 -9.04 -2.43 0.11
CA ASP A 244 -9.91 -2.31 -1.06
C ASP A 244 -10.09 -0.85 -1.49
N ILE A 245 -10.42 0.01 -0.53
CA ILE A 245 -10.59 1.46 -0.74
C ILE A 245 -9.26 2.10 -1.14
N TYR A 246 -8.18 1.72 -0.45
CA TYR A 246 -6.84 2.20 -0.75
C TYR A 246 -6.44 1.88 -2.18
N SER A 247 -6.67 0.65 -2.67
CA SER A 247 -6.32 0.28 -4.04
C SER A 247 -7.10 1.08 -5.09
N ASP A 248 -8.38 1.39 -4.86
CA ASP A 248 -9.16 2.22 -5.79
C ASP A 248 -8.60 3.66 -5.83
N CYS A 249 -8.19 4.16 -4.66
CA CYS A 249 -7.54 5.45 -4.52
C CYS A 249 -6.19 5.49 -5.26
N MET A 250 -5.39 4.44 -5.11
CA MET A 250 -4.10 4.31 -5.80
C MET A 250 -4.29 4.14 -7.31
N ALA A 251 -5.28 3.37 -7.75
CA ALA A 251 -5.61 3.24 -9.17
C ALA A 251 -5.96 4.61 -9.78
N PHE A 252 -6.73 5.44 -9.07
CA PHE A 252 -7.01 6.80 -9.51
C PHE A 252 -5.72 7.63 -9.69
N VAL A 253 -4.86 7.69 -8.66
CA VAL A 253 -3.61 8.48 -8.70
C VAL A 253 -2.67 8.02 -9.81
N PHE A 254 -2.59 6.71 -10.07
CA PHE A 254 -1.67 6.14 -11.05
C PHE A 254 -2.16 6.20 -12.49
N ASN A 255 -3.47 6.25 -12.68
CA ASN A 255 -4.07 6.53 -13.98
C ASN A 255 -4.21 8.04 -14.20
N ASP A 256 -3.11 8.77 -14.00
CA ASP A 256 -2.99 10.23 -14.16
C ASP A 256 -3.91 11.08 -13.27
N GLY A 257 -4.67 10.49 -12.35
CA GLY A 257 -5.47 11.19 -11.36
C GLY A 257 -6.38 12.24 -11.99
N ARG A 258 -6.22 13.48 -11.54
CA ARG A 258 -6.99 14.62 -12.07
C ARG A 258 -6.70 14.92 -13.54
N ARG A 259 -5.54 14.50 -14.04
CA ARG A 259 -5.09 14.74 -15.42
C ARG A 259 -5.63 13.71 -16.40
N ALA A 260 -6.28 12.65 -15.92
CA ALA A 260 -6.93 11.70 -16.80
C ALA A 260 -8.01 12.39 -17.65
N PRO A 261 -8.23 11.96 -18.91
CA PRO A 261 -9.23 12.54 -19.78
C PRO A 261 -10.61 12.60 -19.11
N GLY A 262 -11.26 13.77 -19.15
CA GLY A 262 -12.59 13.99 -18.58
C GLY A 262 -12.65 14.21 -17.06
N MET A 263 -11.55 14.04 -16.31
CA MET A 263 -11.57 14.21 -14.84
C MET A 263 -11.68 15.65 -14.35
N CYS A 264 -11.50 16.63 -15.24
CA CYS A 264 -11.70 18.05 -14.95
C CYS A 264 -13.09 18.58 -15.34
N LEU A 265 -13.91 17.76 -16.01
CA LEU A 265 -15.29 18.10 -16.37
C LEU A 265 -16.13 18.36 -15.10
N PRO A 266 -17.17 19.20 -15.17
CA PRO A 266 -18.01 19.52 -14.02
C PRO A 266 -18.53 18.28 -13.28
N GLU A 267 -19.02 17.27 -13.99
CA GLU A 267 -19.57 16.03 -13.42
C GLU A 267 -18.55 15.16 -12.67
N ASN A 268 -17.25 15.34 -12.94
CA ASN A 268 -16.16 14.57 -12.35
C ASN A 268 -15.34 15.39 -11.34
N CYS A 269 -15.70 16.65 -11.11
CA CYS A 269 -15.09 17.47 -10.08
C CYS A 269 -15.25 16.82 -8.69
N PRO A 270 -14.26 16.97 -7.79
CA PRO A 270 -14.16 16.14 -6.59
C PRO A 270 -15.21 16.45 -5.50
N TRP A 271 -16.02 17.50 -5.67
CA TRP A 271 -17.20 17.80 -4.84
C TRP A 271 -18.50 17.24 -5.40
N VAL A 272 -18.52 16.76 -6.64
CA VAL A 272 -19.71 16.14 -7.22
C VAL A 272 -19.90 14.76 -6.59
N PRO A 273 -21.07 14.45 -6.00
CA PRO A 273 -21.29 13.20 -5.26
C PRO A 273 -21.08 11.92 -6.07
N THR A 274 -21.22 11.99 -7.39
CA THR A 274 -21.01 10.87 -8.32
C THR A 274 -19.59 10.77 -8.86
N SER A 275 -18.72 11.74 -8.56
CA SER A 275 -17.33 11.69 -9.01
C SER A 275 -16.61 10.50 -8.37
N PRO A 276 -15.61 9.92 -9.05
CA PRO A 276 -14.79 8.85 -8.47
C PRO A 276 -14.21 9.24 -7.10
N VAL A 277 -13.76 10.49 -6.97
CA VAL A 277 -13.18 11.05 -5.74
C VAL A 277 -14.16 11.14 -4.60
N ALA A 278 -15.36 11.67 -4.85
CA ALA A 278 -16.40 11.72 -3.83
C ALA A 278 -16.83 10.30 -3.41
N SER A 279 -16.87 9.35 -4.35
CA SER A 279 -17.26 7.96 -4.08
C SER A 279 -16.30 7.27 -3.12
N TRP A 280 -14.99 7.26 -3.41
CA TRP A 280 -14.02 6.61 -2.50
C TRP A 280 -13.84 7.38 -1.19
N ARG A 281 -13.97 8.72 -1.17
CA ARG A 281 -13.99 9.51 0.08
C ARG A 281 -15.17 9.12 0.97
N ARG A 282 -16.36 8.96 0.40
CA ARG A 282 -17.54 8.48 1.12
C ARG A 282 -17.32 7.07 1.67
N ARG A 283 -16.82 6.14 0.84
CA ARG A 283 -16.49 4.76 1.28
C ARG A 283 -15.48 4.76 2.43
N LEU A 284 -14.45 5.61 2.37
CA LEU A 284 -13.46 5.75 3.44
C LEU A 284 -14.09 6.26 4.75
N SER A 285 -14.92 7.30 4.68
CA SER A 285 -15.64 7.83 5.84
C SER A 285 -16.61 6.82 6.44
N GLU A 286 -17.34 6.08 5.60
CA GLU A 286 -18.25 5.01 6.05
C GLU A 286 -17.50 3.84 6.67
N TRP A 287 -16.39 3.41 6.06
CA TRP A 287 -15.52 2.37 6.62
C TRP A 287 -14.99 2.77 7.99
N ARG A 288 -14.55 4.03 8.13
CA ARG A 288 -14.08 4.56 9.41
C ARG A 288 -15.20 4.66 10.44
N ALA A 289 -16.40 5.09 10.05
CA ALA A 289 -17.54 5.20 10.96
C ALA A 289 -18.08 3.84 11.46
N LYS A 290 -17.87 2.76 10.70
CA LYS A 290 -18.25 1.38 11.08
C LYS A 290 -17.32 0.77 12.13
N GLN A 291 -16.13 1.34 12.34
CA GLN A 291 -15.19 0.89 13.37
C GLN A 291 -15.63 1.38 14.75
N HIS A 292 -15.31 0.60 15.78
CA HIS A 292 -15.46 1.05 17.16
C HIS A 292 -14.47 2.18 17.43
N HIS A 293 -14.95 3.18 18.16
CA HIS A 293 -14.21 4.39 18.53
C HIS A 293 -12.83 4.16 19.17
N ARG A 294 -12.53 2.94 19.66
CA ARG A 294 -11.22 2.58 20.24
C ARG A 294 -10.14 2.33 19.21
N LEU A 295 -10.51 2.04 17.97
CA LEU A 295 -9.59 1.85 16.84
C LEU A 295 -9.16 3.19 16.21
N HIS A 296 -9.73 4.31 16.67
CA HIS A 296 -9.47 5.62 16.10
C HIS A 296 -8.28 6.30 16.78
N TYR A 297 -7.31 6.68 15.96
CA TYR A 297 -6.27 7.62 16.30
C TYR A 297 -6.66 9.02 15.80
N PRO A 298 -6.42 10.11 16.56
CA PRO A 298 -5.65 10.20 17.81
C PRO A 298 -6.47 10.05 19.10
N GLU A 299 -7.76 9.70 19.03
CA GLU A 299 -8.63 9.60 20.20
C GLU A 299 -8.17 8.54 21.21
N ASN A 300 -7.40 7.54 20.74
CA ASN A 300 -6.80 6.51 21.57
C ASN A 300 -5.29 6.45 21.32
N SER A 301 -4.53 6.22 22.38
CA SER A 301 -3.07 6.16 22.32
C SER A 301 -2.56 4.82 21.79
N VAL A 302 -1.39 4.87 21.16
CA VAL A 302 -0.63 3.68 20.75
C VAL A 302 -0.15 2.92 21.99
N VAL A 303 0.29 3.62 23.05
CA VAL A 303 0.74 3.00 24.32
C VAL A 303 -0.31 2.05 24.90
N ALA A 304 -1.59 2.45 24.90
CA ALA A 304 -2.66 1.62 25.44
C ALA A 304 -2.82 0.31 24.66
N HIS A 305 -2.79 0.40 23.33
CA HIS A 305 -2.88 -0.77 22.46
C HIS A 305 -1.62 -1.65 22.51
N ALA A 306 -0.44 -1.04 22.62
CA ALA A 306 0.83 -1.73 22.80
C ALA A 306 0.82 -2.56 24.10
N THR A 307 0.33 -1.99 25.20
CA THR A 307 0.19 -2.68 26.50
C THR A 307 -0.71 -3.92 26.41
N LEU A 308 -1.70 -3.91 25.50
CA LEU A 308 -2.60 -5.02 25.25
C LEU A 308 -2.08 -6.02 24.20
N GLY A 309 -0.89 -5.80 23.62
CA GLY A 309 -0.33 -6.65 22.57
C GLY A 309 -0.89 -6.40 21.16
N TYR A 310 -1.61 -5.29 20.96
CA TYR A 310 -2.21 -4.91 19.68
C TYR A 310 -1.63 -3.64 19.06
N GLY A 311 -0.48 -3.16 19.58
CA GLY A 311 0.15 -1.91 19.15
C GLY A 311 0.37 -1.83 17.64
N GLU A 312 1.06 -2.81 17.06
CA GLU A 312 1.35 -2.86 15.62
C GLU A 312 0.08 -2.91 14.78
N SER A 313 -0.95 -3.67 15.19
CA SER A 313 -2.23 -3.73 14.48
C SER A 313 -2.97 -2.41 14.50
N PHE A 314 -2.99 -1.74 15.66
CA PHE A 314 -3.62 -0.44 15.81
C PHE A 314 -2.92 0.60 14.93
N VAL A 315 -1.58 0.63 14.94
CA VAL A 315 -0.80 1.52 14.09
C VAL A 315 -1.10 1.24 12.62
N TYR A 316 -0.96 -0.01 12.18
CA TYR A 316 -1.13 -0.42 10.78
C TYR A 316 -2.51 -0.06 10.23
N LEU A 317 -3.58 -0.30 11.00
CA LEU A 317 -4.95 0.04 10.60
C LEU A 317 -5.13 1.53 10.32
N ASN A 318 -4.46 2.38 11.11
CA ASN A 318 -4.57 3.83 11.02
C ASN A 318 -3.69 4.45 9.92
N LEU A 319 -2.90 3.65 9.19
CA LEU A 319 -2.06 4.12 8.08
C LEU A 319 -2.82 4.30 6.75
N LEU A 320 -3.99 3.70 6.59
CA LEU A 320 -4.75 3.64 5.33
C LEU A 320 -5.49 4.95 4.96
N TYR A 321 -5.34 6.02 5.74
CA TYR A 321 -6.12 7.25 5.61
C TYR A 321 -5.29 8.40 5.03
N TYR A 322 -5.11 8.47 3.70
CA TYR A 322 -4.46 9.63 3.09
C TYR A 322 -4.47 9.69 1.54
N GLN A 323 -4.64 10.89 0.92
CA GLN A 323 -4.16 11.16 -0.45
C GLN A 323 -3.96 12.65 -0.80
N ARG A 324 -3.02 12.92 -1.73
CA ARG A 324 -2.73 14.24 -2.35
C ARG A 324 -2.96 14.17 -3.85
N GLU A 325 -3.96 14.89 -4.37
CA GLU A 325 -4.11 15.04 -5.83
C GLU A 325 -4.51 16.47 -6.26
N TYR A 326 -5.43 17.11 -5.52
CA TYR A 326 -6.08 18.36 -5.97
C TYR A 326 -5.43 19.66 -5.46
N PHE A 327 -4.44 19.57 -4.58
CA PHE A 327 -3.70 20.77 -4.15
C PHE A 327 -2.64 21.19 -5.19
N PRO A 328 -2.38 22.50 -5.33
CA PRO A 328 -1.31 23.04 -6.15
C PRO A 328 0.01 22.29 -5.98
N PHE A 329 0.74 22.13 -7.08
CA PHE A 329 2.09 21.59 -7.01
C PHE A 329 3.08 22.61 -6.41
N LEU A 330 2.99 23.86 -6.87
CA LEU A 330 3.78 25.01 -6.41
C LEU A 330 2.85 26.20 -6.07
N PRO A 331 2.26 26.26 -4.86
CA PRO A 331 1.46 27.40 -4.45
C PRO A 331 2.34 28.65 -4.22
N ALA A 332 1.74 29.85 -4.27
CA ALA A 332 2.42 31.03 -3.76
C ALA A 332 2.45 31.01 -2.21
N LEU A 333 3.46 31.65 -1.62
CA LEU A 333 3.64 31.67 -0.16
C LEU A 333 2.44 32.22 0.62
N GLU A 334 1.72 33.18 0.03
CA GLU A 334 0.56 33.82 0.65
C GLU A 334 -0.78 33.22 0.20
N ASP A 335 -0.76 32.18 -0.62
CA ASP A 335 -2.00 31.57 -1.11
C ASP A 335 -2.70 30.79 0.02
N PRO A 336 -4.01 31.03 0.25
CA PRO A 336 -4.83 30.11 1.03
C PRO A 336 -5.02 28.79 0.28
N PRO A 337 -5.61 27.76 0.92
CA PRO A 337 -6.06 26.56 0.22
C PRO A 337 -6.91 26.92 -0.99
N LYS A 338 -6.51 26.38 -2.13
CA LYS A 338 -7.26 26.45 -3.36
C LYS A 338 -7.00 25.21 -4.19
N GLY A 339 -7.83 25.04 -5.20
CA GLY A 339 -7.67 23.98 -6.17
C GLY A 339 -6.41 24.11 -7.01
N PRO A 340 -6.25 23.22 -8.00
CA PRO A 340 -5.10 23.22 -8.89
C PRO A 340 -4.97 24.55 -9.63
N ILE A 341 -3.74 25.01 -9.79
CA ILE A 341 -3.40 26.20 -10.58
C ILE A 341 -2.58 25.86 -11.83
N ASP A 342 -2.18 24.59 -11.94
CA ASP A 342 -1.50 23.99 -13.08
C ASP A 342 -2.51 23.26 -14.00
N PRO A 343 -2.41 23.40 -15.33
CA PRO A 343 -3.26 22.69 -16.30
C PRO A 343 -3.20 21.15 -16.14
N PRO A 344 -4.29 20.43 -16.47
CA PRO A 344 -5.63 20.95 -16.81
C PRO A 344 -6.22 21.71 -15.61
N LEU A 345 -7.21 22.58 -15.77
CA LEU A 345 -7.89 23.22 -14.64
C LEU A 345 -9.27 22.57 -14.45
N LEU A 346 -9.80 22.60 -13.24
CA LEU A 346 -11.18 22.17 -13.01
C LEU A 346 -12.12 23.14 -13.74
N GLU A 347 -13.10 22.59 -14.45
CA GLU A 347 -14.03 23.38 -15.29
C GLU A 347 -15.20 23.96 -14.48
N ASP A 348 -15.39 23.51 -13.25
CA ASP A 348 -16.37 24.01 -12.31
C ASP A 348 -15.71 24.65 -11.07
N GLU A 349 -16.39 25.60 -10.46
CA GLU A 349 -15.90 26.27 -9.25
C GLU A 349 -16.28 25.46 -8.01
N ALA A 350 -15.32 25.30 -7.10
CA ALA A 350 -15.57 24.55 -5.88
C ALA A 350 -16.61 25.27 -4.98
N PRO A 351 -17.49 24.53 -4.30
CA PRO A 351 -18.38 25.11 -3.30
C PRO A 351 -17.60 25.88 -2.23
N PRO A 352 -18.17 26.97 -1.66
CA PRO A 352 -17.53 27.74 -0.61
C PRO A 352 -17.08 26.85 0.56
N GLY A 353 -15.82 26.97 0.97
CA GLY A 353 -15.24 26.21 2.09
C GLY A 353 -14.68 24.82 1.72
N TYR A 354 -14.90 24.33 0.49
CA TYR A 354 -14.43 23.00 0.08
C TYR A 354 -12.92 22.82 0.21
N TRP A 355 -12.13 23.83 -0.19
CA TRP A 355 -10.67 23.76 -0.12
C TRP A 355 -10.14 23.86 1.30
N ASP A 356 -10.80 24.63 2.16
CA ASP A 356 -10.46 24.76 3.59
C ASP A 356 -10.68 23.43 4.32
N GLU A 357 -11.83 22.79 4.06
CA GLU A 357 -12.14 21.46 4.56
C GLU A 357 -11.19 20.39 4.01
N SER A 358 -10.91 20.43 2.71
CA SER A 358 -9.94 19.53 2.09
C SER A 358 -8.55 19.71 2.71
N ALA A 359 -8.14 20.93 3.06
CA ALA A 359 -6.85 21.20 3.69
C ALA A 359 -6.81 20.67 5.12
N ARG A 360 -7.89 20.85 5.88
CA ARG A 360 -8.07 20.30 7.23
C ARG A 360 -7.88 18.78 7.24
N GLU A 361 -8.58 18.08 6.34
CA GLU A 361 -8.51 16.62 6.24
C GLU A 361 -7.13 16.15 5.79
N PHE A 362 -6.60 16.78 4.75
CA PHE A 362 -5.33 16.43 4.14
C PHE A 362 -4.15 16.60 5.10
N PHE A 363 -3.96 17.80 5.64
CA PHE A 363 -2.85 18.06 6.55
C PHE A 363 -3.05 17.41 7.91
N GLY A 364 -4.30 17.31 8.40
CA GLY A 364 -4.62 16.57 9.61
C GLY A 364 -4.27 15.08 9.49
N ALA A 365 -4.59 14.45 8.36
CA ALA A 365 -4.20 13.07 8.09
C ALA A 365 -2.68 12.87 8.06
N ALA A 366 -1.94 13.75 7.38
CA ALA A 366 -0.48 13.68 7.35
C ALA A 366 0.13 13.86 8.75
N GLN A 367 -0.45 14.75 9.58
CA GLN A 367 -0.06 14.93 10.98
C GLN A 367 -0.34 13.67 11.81
N HIS A 368 -1.50 13.03 11.64
CA HIS A 368 -1.85 11.80 12.33
C HIS A 368 -0.91 10.64 11.96
N LEU A 369 -0.61 10.48 10.67
CA LEU A 369 0.35 9.47 10.19
C LEU A 369 1.75 9.65 10.79
N GLY A 370 2.28 10.88 10.78
CA GLY A 370 3.59 11.16 11.36
C GLY A 370 3.60 10.91 12.89
N SER A 371 2.54 11.34 13.57
CA SER A 371 2.44 11.23 15.03
C SER A 371 2.29 9.78 15.49
N ILE A 372 1.47 8.98 14.82
CA ILE A 372 1.24 7.58 15.20
C ILE A 372 2.50 6.72 14.96
N LEU A 373 3.25 6.98 13.89
CA LEU A 373 4.52 6.29 13.60
C LEU A 373 5.60 6.65 14.62
N GLN A 374 5.66 7.92 15.03
CA GLN A 374 6.55 8.37 16.09
C GLN A 374 6.20 7.71 17.43
N GLU A 375 4.93 7.79 17.85
CA GLU A 375 4.47 7.19 19.10
C GLU A 375 4.69 5.67 19.12
N ALA A 376 4.47 4.99 17.99
CA ALA A 376 4.77 3.56 17.85
C ALA A 376 6.25 3.24 18.06
N SER A 377 7.14 4.09 17.55
CA SER A 377 8.59 3.95 17.72
C SER A 377 8.99 4.16 19.18
N ASP A 378 8.45 5.19 19.83
CA ASP A 378 8.69 5.49 21.26
C ASP A 378 8.19 4.37 22.17
N CYS A 379 7.10 3.68 21.78
CA CYS A 379 6.53 2.55 22.51
C CYS A 379 7.22 1.20 22.25
N GLY A 380 8.21 1.13 21.34
CA GLY A 380 8.84 -0.14 20.95
C GLY A 380 7.96 -1.05 20.06
N VAL A 381 6.88 -0.52 19.49
CA VAL A 381 5.98 -1.23 18.56
C VAL A 381 6.08 -0.68 17.14
N ALA A 382 7.25 -0.19 16.74
CA ALA A 382 7.52 0.29 15.39
C ALA A 382 7.15 -0.77 14.33
N VAL A 383 6.48 -0.31 13.27
CA VAL A 383 5.97 -1.14 12.18
C VAL A 383 6.81 -0.89 10.93
N MET A 384 7.87 -1.66 10.71
CA MET A 384 8.77 -1.45 9.56
C MET A 384 8.38 -2.32 8.37
N THR A 385 7.12 -2.35 7.93
CA THR A 385 6.73 -3.05 6.70
C THR A 385 6.88 -2.13 5.48
N PRO A 386 7.08 -2.65 4.26
CA PRO A 386 7.14 -1.84 3.04
C PRO A 386 6.00 -0.82 2.90
N PHE A 387 4.77 -1.23 3.20
CA PHE A 387 3.61 -0.34 3.20
C PHE A 387 3.73 0.79 4.24
N ALA A 388 4.11 0.47 5.48
CA ALA A 388 4.30 1.48 6.52
C ALA A 388 5.44 2.46 6.19
N GLY A 389 6.52 1.98 5.57
CA GLY A 389 7.59 2.83 5.04
C GLY A 389 7.07 3.82 4.00
N PHE A 390 6.20 3.38 3.09
CA PHE A 390 5.58 4.27 2.11
C PHE A 390 4.64 5.31 2.76
N CYS A 391 3.84 4.91 3.75
CA CYS A 391 3.01 5.85 4.51
C CYS A 391 3.86 6.91 5.22
N ALA A 392 4.99 6.51 5.81
CA ALA A 392 5.96 7.42 6.42
C ALA A 392 6.56 8.39 5.39
N PHE A 393 6.96 7.89 4.22
CA PHE A 393 7.46 8.69 3.10
C PHE A 393 6.43 9.72 2.62
N SER A 394 5.19 9.29 2.39
CA SER A 394 4.09 10.14 1.96
C SER A 394 3.77 11.23 2.98
N SER A 395 3.65 10.87 4.27
CA SER A 395 3.44 11.82 5.36
C SER A 395 4.60 12.80 5.47
N CYS A 396 5.85 12.33 5.40
CA CYS A 396 7.03 13.18 5.46
C CYS A 396 7.07 14.21 4.32
N PHE A 397 6.77 13.79 3.09
CA PHE A 397 6.76 14.68 1.92
C PHE A 397 5.70 15.78 2.05
N VAL A 398 4.59 15.48 2.73
CA VAL A 398 3.46 16.41 2.88
C VAL A 398 3.69 17.35 4.03
N ASN A 399 4.28 16.88 5.11
CA ASN A 399 4.79 17.73 6.17
C ASN A 399 5.87 18.69 5.64
N LEU A 400 6.76 18.24 4.74
CA LEU A 400 7.68 19.11 4.00
C LEU A 400 6.92 20.17 3.19
N TYR A 401 5.86 19.80 2.47
CA TYR A 401 5.03 20.72 1.70
C TYR A 401 4.32 21.76 2.60
N GLY A 402 3.67 21.32 3.68
CA GLY A 402 2.97 22.19 4.63
C GLY A 402 3.91 23.11 5.41
N PHE A 403 5.10 22.63 5.78
CA PHE A 403 6.15 23.44 6.39
C PHE A 403 6.64 24.54 5.44
N THR A 404 6.83 24.21 4.16
CA THR A 404 7.30 25.14 3.13
C THR A 404 6.25 26.21 2.82
N PHE A 405 4.97 25.84 2.77
CA PHE A 405 3.86 26.71 2.39
C PHE A 405 2.81 26.79 3.52
N PRO A 406 3.11 27.44 4.65
CA PRO A 406 2.27 27.37 5.85
C PRO A 406 0.86 27.92 5.65
N ARG A 407 0.66 28.89 4.74
CA ARG A 407 -0.65 29.48 4.46
C ARG A 407 -1.65 28.49 3.88
N ILE A 408 -1.19 27.54 3.06
CA ILE A 408 -2.05 26.50 2.48
C ILE A 408 -2.52 25.47 3.52
N THR A 409 -1.92 25.46 4.71
CA THR A 409 -2.31 24.55 5.78
C THR A 409 -3.46 25.09 6.63
N LEU A 410 -3.75 26.40 6.55
CA LEU A 410 -4.67 27.12 7.45
C LEU A 410 -4.41 26.85 8.95
N GLY A 411 -3.18 26.52 9.33
CA GLY A 411 -2.84 26.18 10.71
C GLY A 411 -3.22 24.76 11.13
N TYR A 412 -3.66 23.90 10.20
CA TYR A 412 -3.93 22.47 10.45
C TYR A 412 -2.67 21.60 10.49
N ALA A 413 -1.50 22.16 10.19
CA ALA A 413 -0.20 21.47 10.25
C ALA A 413 0.82 22.19 11.17
N PRO A 414 0.49 22.49 12.44
CA PRO A 414 1.37 23.27 13.33
C PRO A 414 2.71 22.58 13.62
N ARG A 415 2.75 21.24 13.52
CA ARG A 415 3.93 20.40 13.77
C ARG A 415 4.60 19.90 12.48
N ALA A 416 4.33 20.53 11.34
CA ALA A 416 4.81 20.05 10.04
C ALA A 416 6.35 19.89 10.00
N GLU A 417 7.11 20.84 10.53
CA GLU A 417 8.57 20.74 10.56
C GLU A 417 9.07 19.59 11.43
N GLU A 418 8.51 19.46 12.64
CA GLU A 418 8.84 18.41 13.60
C GLU A 418 8.56 17.03 13.01
N LEU A 419 7.37 16.83 12.45
CA LEU A 419 6.95 15.55 11.89
C LEU A 419 7.68 15.22 10.58
N MET A 420 8.06 16.22 9.79
CA MET A 420 8.96 16.01 8.64
C MET A 420 10.32 15.48 9.10
N ASN A 421 10.95 16.12 10.09
CA ASN A 421 12.27 15.69 10.58
C ASN A 421 12.21 14.29 11.20
N THR A 422 11.17 14.04 12.00
CA THR A 422 10.88 12.74 12.59
C THR A 422 10.65 11.66 11.52
N GLY A 423 9.88 11.98 10.47
CA GLY A 423 9.69 11.09 9.33
C GLY A 423 10.99 10.76 8.59
N ILE A 424 11.91 11.72 8.46
CA ILE A 424 13.25 11.48 7.90
C ILE A 424 14.05 10.50 8.77
N GLU A 425 14.00 10.63 10.10
CA GLU A 425 14.69 9.72 11.03
C GLU A 425 14.11 8.30 10.98
N TYR A 426 12.77 8.21 10.93
CA TYR A 426 12.08 6.94 10.72
C TYR A 426 12.52 6.27 9.41
N LEU A 427 12.54 7.02 8.30
CA LEU A 427 12.92 6.48 6.98
C LEU A 427 14.40 6.07 6.91
N LYS A 428 15.29 6.74 7.65
CA LYS A 428 16.69 6.31 7.80
C LYS A 428 16.79 4.98 8.54
N SER A 429 16.00 4.81 9.60
CA SER A 429 15.93 3.53 10.31
C SER A 429 15.32 2.44 9.43
N PHE A 430 14.31 2.79 8.63
CA PHE A 430 13.67 1.90 7.68
C PHE A 430 14.64 1.43 6.58
N SER A 431 15.52 2.29 6.07
CA SER A 431 16.50 1.93 5.04
C SER A 431 17.63 1.01 5.55
N GLU A 432 17.82 0.90 6.87
CA GLU A 432 18.68 -0.14 7.46
C GLU A 432 18.04 -1.53 7.40
N VAL A 433 16.70 -1.59 7.33
CA VAL A 433 15.91 -2.82 7.28
C VAL A 433 15.62 -3.24 5.85
N TRP A 434 15.30 -2.27 4.99
CA TRP A 434 14.86 -2.50 3.62
C TRP A 434 15.57 -1.58 2.63
N ASP A 435 16.14 -2.16 1.58
CA ASP A 435 16.73 -1.42 0.46
C ASP A 435 15.72 -0.43 -0.16
N LEU A 436 14.41 -0.69 -0.03
CA LEU A 436 13.33 0.19 -0.49
C LEU A 436 13.47 1.64 -0.01
N GLY A 437 13.96 1.87 1.21
CA GLY A 437 14.15 3.20 1.77
C GLY A 437 15.21 4.05 1.03
N ASP A 438 16.15 3.41 0.34
CA ASP A 438 17.32 4.07 -0.27
C ASP A 438 16.96 5.04 -1.41
N GLY A 439 15.79 4.92 -2.02
CA GLY A 439 15.35 5.90 -3.03
C GLY A 439 14.40 6.97 -2.49
N TRP A 440 13.97 6.88 -1.24
CA TRP A 440 13.13 7.88 -0.60
C TRP A 440 13.95 8.91 0.17
N VAL A 441 14.97 8.47 0.91
CA VAL A 441 15.76 9.32 1.81
C VAL A 441 17.27 9.08 1.67
N CYS A 442 18.06 10.16 1.74
CA CYS A 442 19.51 10.06 1.87
C CYS A 442 19.92 9.69 3.31
N ASN A 443 20.75 8.66 3.47
CA ASN A 443 21.29 8.27 4.78
C ASN A 443 22.52 9.06 5.24
N GLY A 444 23.04 10.01 4.44
CA GLY A 444 24.21 10.85 4.78
C GLY A 444 25.55 10.09 4.87
N LEU A 445 25.54 8.79 5.12
CA LEU A 445 26.65 7.86 4.93
C LEU A 445 26.76 7.56 3.43
N GLY A 446 27.89 7.93 2.83
CA GLY A 446 28.22 7.70 1.41
C GLY A 446 28.36 6.23 0.98
N ASN A 447 27.62 5.31 1.61
CA ASN A 447 27.57 3.89 1.30
C ASN A 447 26.24 3.49 0.66
N SER A 448 25.61 4.37 -0.12
CA SER A 448 24.70 3.84 -1.14
C SER A 448 25.56 2.94 -2.02
N LYS A 449 25.11 1.71 -2.31
CA LYS A 449 25.73 0.78 -3.29
C LYS A 449 25.60 1.35 -4.72
N GLY A 450 26.01 2.60 -4.91
CA GLY A 450 26.07 3.30 -6.17
C GLY A 450 27.47 3.23 -6.75
N ASP A 451 27.56 3.45 -8.06
CA ASP A 451 28.79 3.45 -8.84
C ASP A 451 29.87 4.35 -8.18
N PRO A 452 31.03 3.80 -7.78
CA PRO A 452 32.12 4.56 -7.15
C PRO A 452 32.70 5.68 -8.03
N ASN A 453 32.29 5.78 -9.31
CA ASN A 453 32.72 6.84 -10.21
C ASN A 453 31.89 8.13 -10.17
N THR A 454 30.82 8.22 -9.38
CA THR A 454 29.96 9.42 -9.33
C THR A 454 30.12 10.20 -8.02
N ASN A 455 30.94 11.26 -8.03
CA ASN A 455 31.13 12.21 -6.92
C ASN A 455 29.95 13.18 -6.70
N VAL A 456 28.74 12.83 -7.14
CA VAL A 456 27.55 13.70 -7.00
C VAL A 456 26.79 13.28 -5.75
N PRO A 457 26.46 14.20 -4.83
CA PRO A 457 25.58 13.89 -3.70
C PRO A 457 24.23 13.37 -4.23
N GLN A 458 23.93 12.10 -4.00
CA GLN A 458 22.68 11.49 -4.45
C GLN A 458 21.53 12.01 -3.60
N LEU A 459 20.90 13.11 -4.03
CA LEU A 459 19.65 13.60 -3.45
C LEU A 459 18.51 12.66 -3.82
N LYS A 460 17.97 11.95 -2.85
CA LYS A 460 16.79 11.10 -3.00
C LYS A 460 15.52 11.96 -3.01
N THR A 461 14.35 11.36 -3.24
CA THR A 461 13.11 12.09 -3.53
C THR A 461 12.77 13.18 -2.51
N ILE A 462 12.89 12.92 -1.20
CA ILE A 462 12.63 13.94 -0.15
C ILE A 462 13.62 15.10 -0.26
N GLN A 463 14.91 14.82 -0.42
CA GLN A 463 15.94 15.85 -0.51
C GLN A 463 15.81 16.68 -1.80
N SER A 464 15.46 16.04 -2.92
CA SER A 464 15.18 16.70 -4.19
C SER A 464 13.94 17.61 -4.08
N GLY A 465 12.86 17.14 -3.45
CA GLY A 465 11.68 17.95 -3.15
C GLY A 465 12.00 19.15 -2.26
N SER A 466 12.79 18.94 -1.20
CA SER A 466 13.23 20.02 -0.30
C SER A 466 14.09 21.06 -1.02
N LEU A 467 15.01 20.62 -1.88
CA LEU A 467 15.83 21.50 -2.71
C LEU A 467 14.96 22.32 -3.67
N MET A 468 14.03 21.67 -4.37
CA MET A 468 13.09 22.33 -5.28
C MET A 468 12.32 23.42 -4.54
N TYR A 469 11.68 23.08 -3.42
CA TYR A 469 10.91 24.03 -2.62
C TYR A 469 11.75 25.19 -2.07
N LYS A 470 12.98 24.94 -1.60
CA LYS A 470 13.91 26.01 -1.20
C LYS A 470 14.25 26.95 -2.35
N ARG A 471 14.47 26.43 -3.57
CA ARG A 471 14.74 27.27 -4.75
C ARG A 471 13.51 28.06 -5.19
N VAL A 472 12.31 27.47 -5.11
CA VAL A 472 11.04 28.16 -5.38
C VAL A 472 10.86 29.34 -4.42
N ILE A 473 11.12 29.16 -3.13
CA ILE A 473 11.04 30.26 -2.14
C ILE A 473 12.08 31.34 -2.43
N SER A 474 13.33 30.95 -2.70
CA SER A 474 14.44 31.89 -2.89
C SER A 474 14.33 32.68 -4.20
N ASN A 475 13.80 32.06 -5.26
CA ASN A 475 13.77 32.57 -6.62
C ASN A 475 12.36 32.51 -7.24
N ASN A 476 11.33 32.92 -6.49
CA ASN A 476 9.90 32.80 -6.88
C ASN A 476 9.62 33.22 -8.34
N HIS A 477 10.20 34.33 -8.80
CA HIS A 477 10.05 34.81 -10.18
C HIS A 477 10.41 33.79 -11.27
N ARG A 478 11.41 32.93 -11.05
CA ARG A 478 11.87 31.91 -12.02
C ARG A 478 10.98 30.68 -12.07
N TYR A 479 10.31 30.39 -10.97
CA TYR A 479 9.45 29.21 -10.84
C TYR A 479 7.96 29.53 -11.11
N ARG A 480 7.65 30.80 -11.40
CA ARG A 480 6.30 31.24 -11.72
C ARG A 480 5.82 30.61 -13.02
N GLY A 481 4.66 29.95 -12.98
CA GLY A 481 4.07 29.26 -14.13
C GLY A 481 4.65 27.86 -14.40
N LEU A 482 5.69 27.45 -13.67
CA LEU A 482 6.14 26.06 -13.71
C LEU A 482 5.11 25.18 -12.99
N SER A 483 4.94 23.97 -13.52
CA SER A 483 3.93 23.01 -13.08
C SER A 483 4.55 21.62 -12.90
N ARG A 484 3.71 20.64 -12.56
CA ARG A 484 4.10 19.22 -12.50
C ARG A 484 4.77 18.74 -13.79
N PHE A 485 4.43 19.31 -14.95
CA PHE A 485 5.05 18.95 -16.23
C PHE A 485 6.56 19.24 -16.26
N ASN A 486 7.01 20.28 -15.57
CA ASN A 486 8.44 20.64 -15.51
C ASN A 486 9.22 19.75 -14.54
N PHE A 487 8.52 19.01 -13.67
CA PHE A 487 9.07 18.17 -12.61
C PHE A 487 8.42 16.78 -12.67
N ASN A 488 8.17 16.26 -13.87
CA ASN A 488 7.35 15.07 -14.05
C ASN A 488 8.00 13.85 -13.40
N VAL A 489 9.32 13.71 -13.52
CA VAL A 489 10.07 12.61 -12.90
C VAL A 489 10.03 12.72 -11.38
N LEU A 490 10.29 13.92 -10.83
CA LEU A 490 10.20 14.14 -9.38
C LEU A 490 8.78 13.89 -8.86
N HIS A 491 7.77 14.38 -9.56
CA HIS A 491 6.36 14.20 -9.19
C HIS A 491 5.96 12.73 -9.19
N GLN A 492 6.31 11.97 -10.24
CA GLN A 492 6.09 10.51 -10.27
C GLN A 492 6.76 9.81 -9.09
N SER A 493 7.98 10.19 -8.73
CA SER A 493 8.70 9.59 -7.59
C SER A 493 8.04 9.83 -6.23
N VAL A 494 7.16 10.81 -6.09
CA VAL A 494 6.37 11.04 -4.85
C VAL A 494 5.28 9.98 -4.69
N HIS A 495 4.83 9.37 -5.78
CA HIS A 495 3.76 8.38 -5.75
C HIS A 495 4.28 6.95 -5.98
N GLU A 496 5.47 6.77 -6.55
CA GLU A 496 6.03 5.48 -7.00
C GLU A 496 6.55 4.55 -5.86
N PHE A 497 6.04 3.31 -5.84
CA PHE A 497 6.34 2.28 -4.82
C PHE A 497 7.52 1.37 -5.19
N ARG A 498 7.96 1.38 -6.45
CA ARG A 498 9.01 0.49 -6.97
C ARG A 498 10.42 1.04 -6.79
N VAL A 499 10.52 2.34 -6.51
CA VAL A 499 11.75 3.06 -6.17
C VAL A 499 12.91 2.74 -7.13
N VAL A 500 12.74 3.16 -8.39
CA VAL A 500 13.86 3.32 -9.34
C VAL A 500 14.65 4.55 -8.90
N ASP A 501 15.97 4.44 -8.77
CA ASP A 501 16.78 5.62 -8.45
C ASP A 501 16.77 6.60 -9.63
N ARG A 502 16.08 7.73 -9.46
CA ARG A 502 15.97 8.81 -10.45
C ARG A 502 16.64 10.09 -9.98
N SER A 503 17.54 10.03 -9.00
CA SER A 503 18.17 11.20 -8.36
C SER A 503 18.84 12.14 -9.38
N ALA A 504 19.50 11.58 -10.40
CA ALA A 504 20.13 12.38 -11.45
C ALA A 504 19.11 13.14 -12.30
N GLN A 505 18.01 12.50 -12.67
CA GLN A 505 16.92 13.09 -13.44
C GLN A 505 16.18 14.17 -12.64
N HIS A 506 15.97 13.95 -11.34
CA HIS A 506 15.41 14.98 -10.44
C HIS A 506 16.27 16.24 -10.45
N LEU A 507 17.59 16.07 -10.32
CA LEU A 507 18.51 17.19 -10.28
C LEU A 507 18.58 17.93 -11.62
N GLU A 508 18.48 17.19 -12.73
CA GLU A 508 18.37 17.74 -14.08
C GLU A 508 17.11 18.60 -14.24
N GLU A 509 15.93 18.11 -13.85
CA GLU A 509 14.68 18.87 -13.88
C GLU A 509 14.78 20.17 -13.07
N ILE A 510 15.29 20.09 -11.83
CA ILE A 510 15.44 21.24 -10.94
C ILE A 510 16.43 22.27 -11.51
N ASN A 511 17.55 21.83 -12.08
CA ASN A 511 18.55 22.72 -12.68
C ASN A 511 18.05 23.34 -13.99
N ASN A 512 17.29 22.59 -14.81
CA ASN A 512 16.71 23.08 -16.05
C ASN A 512 15.65 24.16 -15.78
N ALA A 513 14.81 23.96 -14.76
CA ALA A 513 13.88 24.98 -14.28
C ALA A 513 14.60 26.29 -13.88
N GLU A 514 15.79 26.18 -13.28
CA GLU A 514 16.58 27.34 -12.87
C GLU A 514 17.28 28.06 -14.05
N ARG A 515 17.65 27.32 -15.10
CA ARG A 515 18.34 27.84 -16.30
C ARG A 515 17.39 28.42 -17.36
N ASN A 516 16.29 27.74 -17.67
CA ASN A 516 15.39 28.10 -18.77
C ASN A 516 14.61 29.41 -18.54
N SER A 517 14.62 29.94 -17.32
CA SER A 517 14.07 31.27 -17.00
C SER A 517 14.96 32.46 -17.43
N MET A 518 16.18 32.22 -17.94
CA MET A 518 17.06 33.28 -18.48
C MET A 518 16.87 33.55 -19.99
N GLY A 519 15.90 32.90 -20.67
CA GLY A 519 15.88 32.84 -22.14
C GLY A 519 14.56 33.12 -22.87
N THR A 520 13.52 33.70 -22.26
CA THR A 520 12.26 33.98 -22.97
C THR A 520 11.78 35.42 -22.78
N ALA A 521 12.47 36.31 -23.47
CA ALA A 521 11.87 37.50 -24.05
C ALA A 521 12.10 37.45 -25.56
N GLU A 522 11.52 36.44 -26.23
CA GLU A 522 11.16 36.45 -27.66
C GLU A 522 10.41 35.15 -27.97
N GLY A 523 9.34 35.29 -28.75
CA GLY A 523 8.23 34.35 -28.80
C GLY A 523 8.56 32.97 -29.37
N ASP A 524 7.84 31.97 -28.86
CA ASP A 524 7.75 30.68 -29.53
C ASP A 524 6.27 30.24 -29.57
N ASN A 525 5.62 30.63 -30.67
CA ASN A 525 4.38 30.01 -31.14
C ASN A 525 4.72 28.59 -31.60
N SER A 526 4.74 27.63 -30.67
CA SER A 526 4.77 26.21 -31.04
C SER A 526 3.33 25.69 -31.16
N SER A 527 2.85 25.73 -32.41
CA SER A 527 1.77 24.94 -33.00
C SER A 527 0.85 24.16 -32.04
N ASP A 528 -0.39 24.65 -31.91
CA ASP A 528 -1.56 23.83 -31.60
C ASP A 528 -1.58 22.62 -32.55
N LYS A 529 -1.19 21.45 -32.04
CA LYS A 529 -1.71 20.21 -32.58
C LYS A 529 -3.08 20.03 -31.97
N GLU A 530 -4.12 20.28 -32.75
CA GLU A 530 -5.47 19.82 -32.49
C GLU A 530 -5.41 18.32 -32.13
N GLN A 531 -5.44 18.02 -30.82
CA GLN A 531 -5.84 16.72 -30.36
C GLN A 531 -7.33 16.62 -30.67
N GLN A 532 -7.66 15.84 -31.69
CA GLN A 532 -9.03 15.39 -31.92
C GLN A 532 -9.56 14.83 -30.60
N ASN A 533 -10.62 15.46 -30.07
CA ASN A 533 -11.32 14.95 -28.90
C ASN A 533 -11.79 13.52 -29.22
N PRO A 534 -11.35 12.48 -28.48
CA PRO A 534 -11.99 11.19 -28.56
C PRO A 534 -13.46 11.34 -28.08
N PRO A 535 -14.36 10.43 -28.48
CA PRO A 535 -15.77 10.53 -28.10
C PRO A 535 -15.90 10.62 -26.58
N ALA A 536 -16.83 11.46 -26.11
CA ALA A 536 -17.07 11.75 -24.71
C ALA A 536 -17.09 10.48 -23.85
N PHE A 537 -16.03 10.28 -23.06
CA PHE A 537 -15.90 9.17 -22.14
C PHE A 537 -16.76 9.47 -20.91
N SER A 538 -17.88 8.78 -20.76
CA SER A 538 -18.78 8.95 -19.62
C SER A 538 -18.28 8.11 -18.45
N ALA A 539 -17.63 8.75 -17.47
CA ALA A 539 -17.23 8.11 -16.22
C ALA A 539 -18.43 7.53 -15.44
N GLN A 540 -19.66 8.01 -15.69
CA GLN A 540 -20.89 7.46 -15.12
C GLN A 540 -21.20 6.01 -15.54
N ALA A 541 -20.64 5.50 -16.64
CA ALA A 541 -20.92 4.13 -17.10
C ALA A 541 -20.15 3.04 -16.31
N LEU A 542 -19.34 3.45 -15.33
CA LEU A 542 -18.27 2.64 -14.72
C LEU A 542 -18.40 2.49 -13.21
N ILE A 543 -19.46 3.08 -12.66
CA ILE A 543 -19.83 3.01 -11.26
C ILE A 543 -21.15 2.23 -11.20
N ASP A 544 -21.10 1.02 -10.65
CA ASP A 544 -22.30 0.22 -10.39
C ASP A 544 -23.24 0.99 -9.42
N PRO A 545 -24.57 0.80 -9.44
CA PRO A 545 -25.50 1.29 -8.41
C PRO A 545 -25.03 1.14 -6.94
N ASP A 546 -24.17 0.16 -6.63
CA ASP A 546 -23.55 0.00 -5.30
C ASP A 546 -22.33 0.90 -5.03
N GLY A 547 -21.96 1.79 -5.96
CA GLY A 547 -20.81 2.69 -5.85
C GLY A 547 -19.45 2.02 -6.10
N ASN A 548 -19.46 0.80 -6.61
CA ASN A 548 -18.27 0.06 -6.98
C ASN A 548 -17.75 0.48 -8.35
N ILE A 549 -16.43 0.63 -8.42
CA ILE A 549 -15.64 1.09 -9.57
C ILE A 549 -15.24 -0.17 -10.36
N ASP A 550 -15.76 -0.37 -11.59
CA ASP A 550 -15.39 -1.52 -12.43
C ASP A 550 -13.97 -1.36 -13.00
N ASP A 551 -12.98 -1.92 -12.28
CA ASP A 551 -11.54 -1.87 -12.57
C ASP A 551 -11.17 -2.11 -14.05
N GLN A 552 -11.97 -2.90 -14.79
CA GLN A 552 -11.68 -3.26 -16.18
C GLN A 552 -12.26 -2.27 -17.20
N GLY A 553 -13.26 -1.45 -16.82
CA GLY A 553 -13.92 -0.52 -17.73
C GLY A 553 -13.42 0.92 -17.63
N LEU A 554 -12.86 1.34 -16.49
CA LEU A 554 -12.62 2.76 -16.20
C LEU A 554 -11.51 3.42 -16.99
N TRP A 555 -10.55 2.61 -17.38
CA TRP A 555 -9.31 3.10 -17.91
C TRP A 555 -9.27 2.63 -19.36
N PRO A 556 -9.07 3.53 -20.33
CA PRO A 556 -8.85 3.11 -21.70
C PRO A 556 -7.78 2.02 -21.64
N ASN A 557 -8.12 0.80 -22.06
CA ASN A 557 -7.11 -0.22 -22.23
C ASN A 557 -6.07 0.43 -23.12
N TRP A 558 -4.83 0.56 -22.66
CA TRP A 558 -3.74 1.07 -23.47
C TRP A 558 -3.63 0.30 -24.81
N TRP A 559 -4.17 -0.92 -24.86
CA TRP A 559 -4.43 -1.70 -26.07
C TRP A 559 -5.58 -1.20 -26.96
N SER A 560 -6.65 -0.65 -26.42
CA SER A 560 -7.75 -0.07 -27.22
C SER A 560 -7.34 1.21 -27.96
N MET A 561 -6.25 1.86 -27.57
CA MET A 561 -5.63 2.94 -28.38
C MET A 561 -4.78 2.43 -29.55
N LEU A 562 -4.58 1.11 -29.68
CA LEU A 562 -3.89 0.47 -30.81
C LEU A 562 -4.86 -0.14 -31.84
N GLU A 563 -6.18 -0.08 -31.61
CA GLU A 563 -7.18 -0.73 -32.47
C GLU A 563 -7.72 0.14 -33.61
N GLU A 564 -7.16 1.33 -33.85
CA GLU A 564 -7.37 2.04 -35.13
C GLU A 564 -6.30 1.69 -36.16
N VAL A 565 -5.98 0.40 -36.32
CA VAL A 565 -5.44 -0.08 -37.60
C VAL A 565 -6.62 -0.57 -38.40
N ASN A 566 -7.08 0.29 -39.31
CA ASN A 566 -8.18 0.04 -40.23
C ASN A 566 -7.92 -1.25 -41.03
N ALA A 567 -8.49 -2.38 -40.57
CA ALA A 567 -8.38 -3.69 -41.22
C ALA A 567 -9.01 -3.72 -42.63
N ALA A 568 -9.61 -2.62 -43.09
CA ALA A 568 -10.14 -2.47 -44.44
C ALA A 568 -9.07 -2.11 -45.51
N GLU A 569 -7.87 -1.64 -45.14
CA GLU A 569 -6.83 -1.27 -46.13
C GLU A 569 -5.85 -2.40 -46.48
N ILE A 570 -5.91 -3.54 -45.79
CA ILE A 570 -5.02 -4.69 -46.06
C ILE A 570 -5.56 -5.62 -47.17
N PHE A 571 -6.81 -5.44 -47.64
CA PHE A 571 -7.44 -6.32 -48.64
C PHE A 571 -7.74 -5.68 -50.02
N THR A 572 -7.15 -4.54 -50.36
CA THR A 572 -7.30 -3.92 -51.71
C THR A 572 -6.01 -3.79 -52.51
N LEU A 573 -5.00 -4.60 -52.21
CA LEU A 573 -3.87 -4.83 -53.11
C LEU A 573 -3.70 -6.33 -53.38
N THR A 574 -4.58 -6.85 -54.21
CA THR A 574 -4.35 -8.07 -55.02
C THR A 574 -4.67 -7.78 -56.46
#